data_AF-A0A3Q7XSZ7-F1
#
_entry.id   AF-A0A3Q7XSZ7-F1
#
_cell.length_a   1.000
_cell.length_b   1.000
_cell.length_c   1.000
_cell.angle_alpha   90.00
_cell.angle_beta   90.00
_cell.angle_gamma   90.00
#
_symmetry.space_group_name_H-M   'P 1'
#
loop_
_entity.id
_entity.type
_entity.pdbx_description
1 polymer ?
#
loop_
_entity_poly.entity_id
_entity_poly.type
_entity_poly.pdbx_seq_one_letter_code
_entity_poly.pdbx_strand_id
1 'polypeptide(L)'
;MKILSNVRHVPELERNLISLGMLEEAGCSYKAEKGTLKIIKGSLVIMNGTRDHDIYLLNGPIVTGMTAMTIQASSQANMWHQRLGNVSLKGMQVLDRQGMLGGDKISELEFCEHCVYGNMHRVKFSTGKHFSKGIMEYVYSDLWGPAKIASH
;
A
#
# COMPACT_ATOMS: atom_id res chain seq x y z
N MET A 1 -25.92 8.82 -14.21
CA MET A 1 -24.98 7.87 -13.57
C MET A 1 -23.84 8.66 -12.96
N LYS A 2 -23.44 8.38 -11.72
CA LYS A 2 -22.32 9.07 -11.05
C LYS A 2 -21.22 8.06 -10.78
N ILE A 3 -20.00 8.39 -11.17
CA ILE A 3 -18.85 7.50 -11.11
C ILE A 3 -17.90 8.04 -10.05
N LEU A 4 -17.48 7.17 -9.13
CA LEU A 4 -16.39 7.45 -8.20
C LEU A 4 -15.12 6.86 -8.79
N SER A 5 -14.12 7.72 -9.04
CA SER A 5 -12.80 7.31 -9.51
C SER A 5 -11.85 7.08 -8.32
N ASN A 6 -10.79 6.31 -8.53
CA ASN A 6 -9.74 6.03 -7.53
C ASN A 6 -10.24 5.35 -6.25
N VAL A 7 -11.23 4.46 -6.36
CA VAL A 7 -11.75 3.68 -5.23
C VAL A 7 -11.17 2.26 -5.22
N ARG A 8 -10.90 1.73 -4.02
CA ARG A 8 -10.58 0.31 -3.83
C ARG A 8 -11.90 -0.47 -3.76
N HIS A 9 -12.26 -1.13 -4.86
CA HIS A 9 -13.43 -1.99 -4.93
C HIS A 9 -13.05 -3.45 -4.62
N VAL A 10 -13.81 -4.09 -3.73
CA VAL A 10 -13.64 -5.50 -3.37
C VAL A 10 -14.93 -6.23 -3.76
N PRO A 11 -14.93 -7.01 -4.86
CA PRO A 11 -16.16 -7.64 -5.38
C PRO A 11 -16.83 -8.63 -4.42
N GLU A 12 -16.07 -9.22 -3.49
CA GLU A 12 -16.56 -10.21 -2.51
C GLU A 12 -17.32 -9.59 -1.33
N LEU A 13 -17.30 -8.25 -1.19
CA LEU A 13 -18.04 -7.54 -0.15
C LEU A 13 -19.50 -7.33 -0.60
N GLU A 14 -20.45 -7.79 0.21
CA GLU A 14 -21.89 -7.65 -0.07
C GLU A 14 -22.34 -6.18 -0.17
N ARG A 15 -21.62 -5.27 0.50
CA ARG A 15 -21.89 -3.83 0.51
C ARG A 15 -20.60 -3.04 0.34
N ASN A 16 -20.64 -2.05 -0.54
CA ASN A 16 -19.52 -1.11 -0.73
C ASN A 16 -19.50 -0.08 0.39
N LEU A 17 -18.30 0.16 0.95
CA LEU A 17 -18.05 1.25 1.89
C LEU A 17 -17.43 2.44 1.16
N ILE A 18 -17.90 3.65 1.48
CA ILE A 18 -17.39 4.90 0.90
C ILE A 18 -16.76 5.73 2.00
N SER A 19 -15.48 6.05 1.85
CA SER A 19 -14.77 6.94 2.77
C SER A 19 -15.24 8.38 2.57
N LEU A 20 -15.60 9.06 3.66
CA LEU A 20 -15.91 10.49 3.65
C LEU A 20 -14.68 11.34 3.29
N GLY A 21 -13.49 10.96 3.73
CA GLY A 21 -12.25 11.66 3.40
C GLY A 21 -11.96 11.65 1.90
N MET A 22 -12.22 10.53 1.22
CA MET A 22 -12.07 10.44 -0.24
C MET A 22 -13.07 11.34 -0.99
N LEU A 23 -14.29 11.52 -0.43
CA LEU A 23 -15.27 12.45 -0.99
C LEU A 23 -14.82 13.90 -0.82
N GLU A 24 -14.21 14.22 0.32
CA GLU A 24 -13.66 15.55 0.61
C GLU A 24 -12.51 15.89 -0.35
N GLU A 25 -11.56 14.98 -0.55
CA GLU A 25 -10.48 15.11 -1.54
C GLU A 25 -11.03 15.27 -2.97
N ALA A 26 -12.15 14.61 -3.29
CA ALA A 26 -12.84 14.75 -4.57
C ALA A 26 -13.65 16.06 -4.71
N GLY A 27 -13.54 16.97 -3.74
CA GLY A 27 -14.18 18.28 -3.71
C GLY A 27 -15.67 18.22 -3.33
N CYS A 28 -16.09 17.18 -2.61
CA CYS A 28 -17.45 17.07 -2.09
C CYS A 28 -17.50 17.50 -0.63
N SER A 29 -18.53 18.23 -0.26
CA SER A 29 -18.89 18.43 1.14
C SER A 29 -19.97 17.43 1.55
N TYR A 30 -20.10 17.18 2.84
CA TYR A 30 -21.17 16.34 3.36
C TYR A 30 -21.85 17.02 4.55
N LYS A 31 -23.15 16.79 4.67
CA LYS A 31 -23.96 17.25 5.81
C LYS A 31 -24.77 16.08 6.34
N ALA A 32 -24.60 15.78 7.62
CA ALA A 32 -25.38 14.79 8.34
C ALA A 32 -26.28 15.51 9.35
N GLU A 33 -27.59 15.39 9.21
CA GLU A 33 -28.55 16.02 10.12
C GLU A 33 -29.83 15.17 10.18
N LYS A 34 -30.42 15.03 11.38
CA LYS A 34 -31.69 14.31 11.61
C LYS A 34 -31.73 12.90 10.97
N GLY A 35 -30.63 12.16 11.05
CA GLY A 35 -30.52 10.81 10.49
C GLY A 35 -30.40 10.74 8.96
N THR A 36 -30.19 11.87 8.28
CA THR A 36 -29.97 11.93 6.84
C THR A 36 -28.56 12.42 6.54
N LEU A 37 -27.85 11.70 5.68
CA LEU A 37 -26.59 12.12 5.08
C LEU A 37 -26.85 12.68 3.68
N LYS A 38 -26.31 13.85 3.38
CA LYS A 38 -26.27 14.44 2.03
C LYS A 38 -24.83 14.69 1.64
N ILE A 39 -24.44 14.21 0.46
CA ILE A 39 -23.14 14.48 -0.14
C ILE A 39 -23.37 15.49 -1.25
N ILE A 40 -22.62 16.59 -1.24
CA ILE A 40 -22.85 17.79 -2.03
C ILE A 40 -21.57 18.10 -2.81
N LYS A 41 -21.69 18.41 -4.10
CA LYS A 41 -20.56 18.91 -4.91
C LYS A 41 -20.98 20.23 -5.53
N GLY A 42 -20.34 21.32 -5.11
CA GLY A 42 -20.82 22.68 -5.41
C GLY A 42 -22.18 22.93 -4.78
N SER A 43 -23.21 23.20 -5.59
CA SER A 43 -24.59 23.41 -5.16
C SER A 43 -25.50 22.19 -5.31
N LEU A 44 -25.00 21.08 -5.86
CA LEU A 44 -25.79 19.91 -6.19
C LEU A 44 -25.62 18.80 -5.14
N VAL A 45 -26.73 18.27 -4.63
CA VAL A 45 -26.73 17.03 -3.83
C VAL A 45 -26.44 15.86 -4.78
N ILE A 46 -25.25 15.26 -4.63
CA ILE A 46 -24.81 14.18 -5.51
C ILE A 46 -25.28 12.81 -5.06
N MET A 47 -25.39 12.60 -3.75
CA MET A 47 -25.86 11.37 -3.13
C MET A 47 -26.57 11.72 -1.83
N ASN A 48 -27.49 10.86 -1.41
CA ASN A 48 -28.08 10.93 -0.09
C ASN A 48 -28.09 9.54 0.55
N GLY A 49 -28.15 9.49 1.87
CA GLY A 49 -28.23 8.26 2.62
C GLY A 49 -29.02 8.43 3.90
N THR A 50 -29.53 7.31 4.40
CA THR A 50 -30.35 7.24 5.60
C THR A 50 -29.57 6.52 6.68
N ARG A 51 -29.61 7.02 7.92
CA ARG A 51 -28.92 6.38 9.04
C ARG A 51 -29.61 5.09 9.40
N ASP A 52 -28.85 4.01 9.42
CA ASP A 52 -29.21 2.71 9.95
C ASP A 52 -28.17 2.36 11.03
N HIS A 53 -28.61 2.37 12.29
CA HIS A 53 -27.72 2.27 13.46
C HIS A 53 -26.58 3.31 13.41
N ASP A 54 -25.32 2.85 13.34
CA ASP A 54 -24.11 3.68 13.34
C ASP A 54 -23.57 3.96 11.93
N ILE A 55 -24.24 3.47 10.87
CA ILE A 55 -23.83 3.65 9.47
C ILE A 55 -24.90 4.38 8.66
N TYR A 56 -24.51 4.94 7.51
CA TYR A 56 -25.43 5.55 6.55
C TYR A 56 -25.55 4.68 5.31
N LEU A 57 -26.76 4.22 5.00
CA LEU A 57 -27.07 3.49 3.78
C LEU A 57 -27.42 4.50 2.68
N LEU A 58 -26.70 4.47 1.57
CA LEU A 58 -27.00 5.35 0.43
C LEU A 58 -28.31 4.93 -0.22
N ASN A 59 -29.19 5.90 -0.48
CA ASN A 59 -30.45 5.62 -1.15
C ASN A 59 -30.25 5.69 -2.66
N GLY A 60 -30.63 4.61 -3.35
CA GLY A 60 -30.66 4.54 -4.80
C GLY A 60 -30.06 3.24 -5.34
N PRO A 61 -30.40 2.86 -6.57
CA PRO A 61 -29.84 1.67 -7.21
C PRO A 61 -28.35 1.88 -7.48
N ILE A 62 -27.52 0.96 -6.99
CA ILE A 62 -26.12 0.85 -7.39
C ILE A 62 -26.12 0.23 -8.77
N VAL A 63 -25.82 1.02 -9.80
CA VAL A 63 -25.51 0.46 -11.13
C VAL A 63 -24.05 0.04 -11.09
N THR A 64 -23.82 -1.22 -10.73
CA THR A 64 -22.53 -1.89 -10.88
C THR A 64 -22.31 -2.17 -12.37
N GLY A 65 -22.17 -1.12 -13.18
CA GLY A 65 -21.65 -1.26 -14.53
C GLY A 65 -20.24 -1.81 -14.40
N MET A 66 -19.96 -2.92 -15.10
CA MET A 66 -18.63 -3.53 -15.23
C MET A 66 -17.65 -2.60 -15.98
N THR A 67 -17.42 -1.43 -15.41
CA THR A 67 -16.28 -0.58 -15.74
C THR A 67 -15.61 -0.28 -14.42
N ALA A 68 -15.12 -1.35 -13.78
CA ALA A 68 -13.92 -1.21 -12.99
C ALA A 68 -12.86 -0.68 -13.96
N MET A 69 -12.65 0.64 -13.97
CA MET A 69 -11.34 1.14 -14.37
C MET A 69 -10.40 0.63 -13.28
N THR A 70 -9.92 -0.59 -13.50
CA THR A 70 -8.79 -1.15 -12.81
C THR A 70 -7.74 -0.05 -12.74
N ILE A 71 -7.34 0.29 -11.51
CA ILE A 71 -6.03 0.86 -11.20
C ILE A 71 -5.07 0.26 -12.22
N GLN A 72 -4.39 1.12 -12.99
CA GLN A 72 -3.53 0.78 -14.15
C GLN A 72 -3.28 -0.72 -14.18
N ALA A 73 -3.83 -1.44 -15.17
CA ALA A 73 -3.63 -2.88 -15.30
C ALA A 73 -2.17 -3.18 -14.99
N SER A 74 -1.90 -3.64 -13.75
CA SER A 74 -0.53 -3.80 -13.29
C SER A 74 0.04 -4.79 -14.26
N SER A 75 1.19 -4.49 -14.88
CA SER A 75 1.77 -5.40 -15.85
C SER A 75 1.75 -6.82 -15.26
N GLN A 76 1.56 -7.84 -16.09
CA GLN A 76 1.56 -9.22 -15.59
C GLN A 76 2.82 -9.50 -14.75
N ALA A 77 3.94 -8.86 -15.11
CA ALA A 77 5.17 -8.85 -14.33
C ALA A 77 5.01 -8.25 -12.92
N ASN A 78 4.34 -7.11 -12.74
CA ASN A 78 4.09 -6.54 -11.40
C ASN A 78 3.25 -7.48 -10.51
N MET A 79 2.23 -8.10 -11.10
CA MET A 79 1.35 -9.00 -10.36
C MET A 79 2.10 -10.28 -9.96
N TRP A 80 2.87 -10.88 -10.88
CA TRP A 80 3.73 -12.03 -10.57
C TRP A 80 4.85 -11.67 -9.59
N HIS A 81 5.43 -10.47 -9.69
CA HIS A 81 6.43 -9.96 -8.75
C HIS A 81 5.91 -9.98 -7.31
N GLN A 82 4.69 -9.51 -7.08
CA GLN A 82 4.08 -9.53 -5.75
C GLN A 82 3.73 -10.96 -5.31
N ARG A 83 3.12 -11.76 -6.20
CA ARG A 83 2.72 -13.15 -5.89
C ARG A 83 3.89 -14.06 -5.53
N LEU A 84 5.04 -13.85 -6.17
CA LEU A 84 6.23 -14.68 -5.98
C LEU A 84 7.16 -14.18 -4.88
N GLY A 85 6.75 -13.14 -4.12
CA GLY A 85 7.56 -12.62 -3.02
C GLY A 85 8.68 -11.69 -3.48
N ASN A 86 8.34 -10.70 -4.31
CA ASN A 86 9.25 -9.67 -4.82
C ASN A 86 10.37 -10.19 -5.74
N VAL A 87 10.07 -11.21 -6.56
CA VAL A 87 11.02 -11.78 -7.53
C VAL A 87 11.38 -10.78 -8.62
N SER A 88 12.66 -10.70 -8.98
CA SER A 88 13.14 -9.82 -10.06
C SER A 88 12.55 -10.17 -11.44
N LEU A 89 12.52 -9.20 -12.36
CA LEU A 89 12.13 -9.42 -13.75
C LEU A 89 12.87 -10.59 -14.41
N LYS A 90 14.18 -10.69 -14.17
CA LYS A 90 15.01 -11.80 -14.67
C LYS A 90 14.58 -13.14 -14.09
N GLY A 91 14.25 -13.18 -12.79
CA GLY A 91 13.73 -14.39 -12.15
C GLY A 91 12.41 -14.84 -12.75
N MET A 92 11.49 -13.90 -13.02
CA MET A 92 10.24 -14.21 -13.68
C MET A 92 10.43 -14.69 -15.13
N GLN A 93 11.39 -14.12 -15.88
CA GLN A 93 11.71 -14.61 -17.23
C GLN A 93 12.23 -16.06 -17.23
N VAL A 94 12.90 -16.51 -16.17
CA VAL A 94 13.29 -17.91 -16.03
C VAL A 94 12.07 -18.80 -15.78
N LEU A 95 11.18 -18.38 -14.88
CA LEU A 95 9.93 -19.10 -14.59
C LEU A 95 8.99 -19.18 -15.80
N ASP A 96 8.94 -18.12 -16.61
CA ASP A 96 8.19 -18.07 -17.86
C ASP A 96 8.70 -19.12 -18.86
N ARG A 97 10.02 -19.19 -19.07
CA ARG A 97 10.64 -20.24 -19.91
C ARG A 97 10.39 -21.66 -19.41
N GLN A 98 10.17 -21.82 -18.12
CA GLN A 98 9.82 -23.09 -17.50
C GLN A 98 8.31 -23.39 -17.56
N GLY A 99 7.50 -22.49 -18.12
CA GLY A 99 6.05 -22.65 -18.24
C GLY A 99 5.30 -22.48 -16.92
N MET A 100 5.92 -21.89 -15.89
CA MET A 100 5.35 -21.81 -14.54
C MET A 100 4.41 -20.62 -14.33
N LEU A 101 4.33 -19.70 -15.31
CA LEU A 101 3.54 -18.47 -15.23
C LEU A 101 2.25 -18.53 -16.08
N GLY A 102 1.78 -19.72 -16.44
CA GLY A 102 0.48 -19.89 -17.10
C GLY A 102 0.37 -19.29 -18.51
N GLY A 103 1.50 -18.94 -19.15
CA GLY A 103 1.53 -18.29 -20.46
C GLY A 103 1.35 -16.76 -20.43
N ASP A 104 1.40 -16.15 -19.24
CA ASP A 104 1.36 -14.69 -19.10
C ASP A 104 2.62 -14.04 -19.66
N LYS A 105 2.46 -12.98 -20.46
CA LYS A 105 3.59 -12.25 -21.04
C LYS A 105 4.28 -11.39 -19.98
N ILE A 106 5.52 -11.74 -19.64
CA ILE A 106 6.38 -10.95 -18.74
C ILE A 106 7.29 -10.04 -19.57
N SER A 107 6.94 -8.76 -19.69
CA SER A 107 7.74 -7.76 -20.44
C SER A 107 8.46 -6.77 -19.54
N GLU A 108 7.72 -6.02 -18.73
CA GLU A 108 8.24 -4.88 -17.98
C GLU A 108 7.77 -4.90 -16.53
N LEU A 109 8.72 -4.82 -15.61
CA LEU A 109 8.47 -4.68 -14.17
C LEU A 109 8.66 -3.21 -13.79
N GLU A 110 7.65 -2.63 -13.14
CA GLU A 110 7.72 -1.26 -12.67
C GLU A 110 8.64 -1.11 -11.45
N PHE A 111 9.02 0.13 -11.16
CA PHE A 111 9.80 0.44 -9.97
C PHE A 111 9.07 0.00 -8.70
N CYS A 112 9.78 -0.76 -7.85
CA CYS A 112 9.25 -1.25 -6.58
C CYS A 112 10.09 -0.71 -5.41
N GLU A 113 9.52 0.25 -4.69
CA GLU A 113 10.14 0.88 -3.51
C GLU A 113 10.48 -0.14 -2.40
N HIS A 114 9.58 -1.10 -2.17
CA HIS A 114 9.79 -2.19 -1.19
C HIS A 114 11.02 -3.03 -1.54
N CYS A 115 11.28 -3.28 -2.82
CA CYS A 115 12.48 -4.00 -3.26
C CYS A 115 13.76 -3.21 -3.02
N VAL A 116 13.71 -1.89 -3.22
CA VAL A 116 14.86 -1.01 -2.99
C VAL A 116 15.25 -1.06 -1.52
N TYR A 117 14.31 -0.84 -0.62
CA TYR A 117 14.59 -0.85 0.81
C TYR A 117 14.90 -2.25 1.34
N GLY A 118 14.19 -3.28 0.85
CA GLY A 118 14.39 -4.66 1.29
C GLY A 118 15.71 -5.28 0.84
N ASN A 119 16.22 -4.89 -0.34
CA ASN A 119 17.47 -5.41 -0.89
C ASN A 119 18.62 -4.40 -0.84
N MET A 120 18.50 -3.31 -0.07
CA MET A 120 19.56 -2.31 0.04
C MET A 120 20.80 -2.94 0.71
N HIS A 121 21.89 -3.07 -0.03
CA HIS A 121 23.15 -3.49 0.54
C HIS A 121 23.73 -2.38 1.44
N ARG A 122 24.13 -2.75 2.66
CA ARG A 122 24.86 -1.86 3.55
C ARG A 122 26.17 -1.45 2.88
N VAL A 123 26.38 -0.15 2.69
CA VAL A 123 27.64 0.39 2.19
C VAL A 123 28.75 0.01 3.16
N LYS A 124 29.91 -0.40 2.62
CA LYS A 124 31.09 -0.68 3.45
C LYS A 124 31.53 0.60 4.15
N PHE A 125 31.69 0.55 5.47
CA PHE A 125 32.43 1.60 6.16
C PHE A 125 33.89 1.53 5.72
N SER A 126 34.53 2.69 5.59
CA SER A 126 35.98 2.73 5.54
C SER A 126 36.52 2.10 6.82
N THR A 127 37.50 1.21 6.68
CA THR A 127 38.16 0.63 7.85
C THR A 127 38.99 1.71 8.51
N GLY A 128 38.54 2.21 9.67
CA GLY A 128 39.36 3.05 10.54
C GLY A 128 40.53 2.22 11.07
N LYS A 129 41.76 2.55 10.66
CA LYS A 129 42.96 1.94 11.24
C LYS A 129 43.35 2.74 12.48
N HIS A 130 43.20 2.13 13.65
CA HIS A 130 43.66 2.70 14.92
C HIS A 130 44.97 2.00 15.31
N PHE A 131 46.06 2.78 15.43
CA PHE A 131 47.35 2.30 15.92
C PHE A 131 47.78 3.17 17.11
N SER A 132 48.07 2.54 18.24
CA SER A 132 48.71 3.20 19.39
C SER A 132 50.21 2.92 19.37
N LYS A 133 51.03 3.93 19.64
CA LYS A 133 52.48 3.85 19.79
C LYS A 133 52.92 3.87 21.26
N GLY A 134 52.07 4.33 22.17
CA GLY A 134 52.33 4.42 23.60
C GLY A 134 51.36 3.62 24.49
N ILE A 135 51.78 3.36 25.73
CA ILE A 135 50.91 2.77 26.76
C ILE A 135 49.78 3.76 27.08
N MET A 136 48.53 3.28 27.08
CA MET A 136 47.32 4.07 27.41
C MET A 136 46.94 5.18 26.39
N GLU A 137 47.53 5.19 25.18
CA GLU A 137 47.21 6.19 24.15
C GLU A 137 45.79 6.02 23.56
N TYR A 138 45.24 4.81 23.63
CA TYR A 138 43.90 4.51 23.13
C TYR A 138 43.19 3.53 24.06
N VAL A 139 42.02 3.92 24.56
CA VAL A 139 41.19 3.10 25.47
C VAL A 139 39.85 2.85 24.81
N TYR A 140 39.53 1.58 24.61
CA TYR A 140 38.20 1.15 24.20
C TYR A 140 37.37 0.84 25.45
N SER A 141 36.21 1.47 25.57
CA SER A 141 35.24 1.20 26.62
C SER A 141 33.87 1.04 25.99
N ASP A 142 33.17 -0.03 26.35
CA ASP A 142 31.83 -0.33 25.87
C ASP A 142 30.90 -0.55 27.07
N LEU A 143 29.63 -0.21 26.90
CA LEU A 143 28.60 -0.35 27.92
C LEU A 143 27.72 -1.55 27.56
N TRP A 144 27.78 -2.58 28.40
CA TRP A 144 26.87 -3.71 28.27
C TRP A 144 25.60 -3.49 29.09
N GLY A 145 24.43 -3.82 28.53
CA GLY A 145 23.19 -3.80 29.30
C GLY A 145 21.96 -4.30 28.54
N PRO A 146 20.79 -4.33 29.22
CA PRO A 146 20.63 -4.63 30.64
C PRO A 146 20.87 -6.12 30.91
N ALA A 147 21.60 -6.44 31.98
CA ALA A 147 21.78 -7.83 32.39
C ALA A 147 20.43 -8.42 32.79
N LYS A 148 20.11 -9.62 32.28
CA LYS A 148 18.84 -10.31 32.61
C LYS A 148 18.72 -10.69 34.09
N ILE A 149 19.83 -10.69 34.81
CA ILE A 149 19.92 -11.11 36.21
C ILE A 149 20.61 -9.99 36.96
N ALA A 150 20.02 -9.58 38.09
CA ALA A 150 20.64 -8.64 39.00
C ALA A 150 21.82 -9.31 39.71
N SER A 151 22.99 -8.70 39.63
CA SER A 151 24.15 -9.08 40.43
C SER A 151 24.00 -8.50 41.83
N HIS A 152 24.27 -9.30 42.86
CA HIS A 152 24.27 -8.90 44.27
C HIS A 152 25.55 -8.18 44.69
#